data_AF-A0A521RXT1-F1
#
_entry.id   AF-A0A521RXT1-F1
#
_cell.length_a   1.000
_cell.length_b   1.000
_cell.length_c   1.000
_cell.angle_alpha   90.00
_cell.angle_beta   90.00
_cell.angle_gamma   90.00
#
_symmetry.space_group_name_H-M   'P 1'
#
loop_
_entity.id
_entity.type
_entity.pdbx_description
1 polymer ?
#
loop_
_entity_poly.entity_id
_entity_poly.type
_entity_poly.pdbx_seq_one_letter_code
_entity_poly.pdbx_strand_id
1 'polypeptide(L)'
;MAHHPLSDLDFKTYLFQYHYDGAEWGFQIKARSLEEAKARLARLGYATYQGEVMMKITVPAGGFFHRLYYSLKNRLPSTRQ
;
A
#
# COMPACT_ATOMS: atom_id res chain seq x y z
N MET A 1 19.91 -14.73 7.81
CA MET A 1 19.36 -13.36 7.88
C MET A 1 17.88 -13.46 7.58
N ALA A 2 17.04 -13.43 8.62
CA ALA A 2 15.59 -13.62 8.49
C ALA A 2 14.93 -12.27 8.15
N HIS A 3 14.15 -12.24 7.07
CA HIS A 3 13.25 -11.12 6.79
C HIS A 3 12.16 -11.08 7.87
N HIS A 4 12.29 -10.20 8.85
CA HIS A 4 11.21 -9.87 9.76
C HIS A 4 10.17 -9.06 8.95
N PRO A 5 8.93 -9.54 8.76
CA PRO A 5 7.89 -8.68 8.20
C PRO A 5 7.71 -7.52 9.17
N LEU A 6 8.01 -6.29 8.72
CA LEU A 6 7.74 -5.07 9.46
C LEU A 6 6.27 -5.14 9.89
N SER A 7 6.01 -5.38 11.17
CA SER A 7 4.66 -5.52 11.68
C SER A 7 3.92 -4.21 11.43
N ASP A 8 2.75 -4.30 10.78
CA ASP A 8 1.83 -3.16 10.57
C ASP A 8 1.45 -2.45 11.90
N LEU A 9 1.79 -3.05 13.05
CA LEU A 9 1.67 -2.50 14.40
C LEU A 9 2.44 -1.19 14.61
N ASP A 10 3.54 -0.95 13.89
CA ASP A 10 4.39 0.23 14.11
C ASP A 10 3.97 1.46 13.29
N PHE A 11 3.01 1.31 12.39
CA PHE A 11 2.56 2.40 11.52
C PHE A 11 1.22 2.97 11.99
N LYS A 12 1.17 4.29 12.18
CA LYS A 12 -0.04 5.07 12.43
C LYS A 12 -0.48 5.77 11.15
N THR A 13 -1.80 5.97 11.01
CA THR A 13 -2.40 6.73 9.92
C THR A 13 -2.54 8.19 10.35
N TYR A 14 -1.93 9.10 9.60
CA TYR A 14 -2.02 10.55 9.82
C TYR A 14 -2.86 11.17 8.71
N LEU A 15 -3.85 11.99 9.09
CA LEU A 15 -4.72 12.71 8.17
C LEU A 15 -4.16 14.10 7.90
N PHE A 16 -4.13 14.50 6.63
CA PHE A 16 -3.74 15.83 6.17
C PHE A 16 -4.86 16.43 5.34
N GLN A 17 -5.04 17.74 5.46
CA GLN A 17 -5.99 18.52 4.69
C GLN A 17 -5.27 19.55 3.84
N TYR A 18 -5.80 19.84 2.66
CA TYR A 18 -5.33 20.92 1.80
C TYR A 18 -6.50 21.53 1.03
N HIS A 19 -6.32 22.77 0.57
CA HIS A 19 -7.31 23.48 -0.22
C HIS A 19 -6.87 23.50 -1.69
N TYR A 20 -7.80 23.22 -2.59
CA TYR A 20 -7.58 23.31 -4.03
C TYR A 20 -8.90 23.62 -4.73
N ASP A 21 -8.89 24.63 -5.59
CA ASP A 21 -10.05 25.09 -6.37
C ASP A 21 -11.29 25.41 -5.52
N GLY A 22 -11.09 26.12 -4.40
CA GLY A 22 -12.18 26.50 -3.48
C GLY A 22 -12.76 25.33 -2.66
N ALA A 23 -12.26 24.11 -2.85
CA ALA A 23 -12.67 22.92 -2.10
C ALA A 23 -11.59 22.48 -1.11
N GLU A 24 -12.02 21.80 -0.05
CA GLU A 24 -11.14 21.19 0.95
C GLU A 24 -11.03 19.68 0.70
N TRP A 25 -9.81 19.18 0.66
CA TRP A 25 -9.49 17.79 0.38
C TRP A 25 -8.68 17.19 1.53
N GLY A 26 -8.99 15.94 1.88
CA GLY A 26 -8.27 15.18 2.89
C GLY A 26 -7.57 13.95 2.31
N PHE A 27 -6.37 13.64 2.76
CA PHE A 27 -5.69 12.38 2.43
C PHE A 27 -4.88 11.82 3.60
N GLN A 28 -4.57 10.53 3.52
CA GLN A 28 -3.94 9.78 4.60
C GLN A 28 -2.49 9.41 4.25
N ILE A 29 -1.58 9.59 5.20
CA ILE A 29 -0.20 9.08 5.13
C ILE A 29 0.00 8.09 6.28
N LYS A 30 0.39 6.85 5.96
CA LYS A 30 0.89 5.90 6.96
C LYS A 30 2.36 6.19 7.28
N ALA A 31 2.70 6.33 8.55
CA ALA A 31 4.07 6.57 9.03
C ALA A 31 4.25 6.06 10.46
N ARG A 32 5.49 5.86 10.93
CA ARG A 32 5.77 5.40 12.30
C ARG A 32 5.66 6.51 13.34
N SER A 33 5.80 7.76 12.89
CA SER A 33 5.68 8.95 13.72
C SER A 33 5.08 10.12 12.93
N LEU A 34 4.64 11.16 13.65
CA LEU A 34 4.16 12.39 13.03
C LEU A 34 5.27 13.11 12.26
N GLU A 35 6.51 13.04 12.75
CA GLU A 35 7.68 13.61 12.09
C GLU A 35 7.95 12.92 10.75
N GLU A 36 7.91 11.58 10.71
CA GLU A 36 8.04 10.84 9.46
C GLU A 36 6.88 11.16 8.51
N ALA A 37 5.65 11.30 9.00
CA ALA A 37 4.51 11.69 8.18
C ALA A 37 4.72 13.06 7.51
N LYS A 38 5.21 14.05 8.28
CA LYS A 38 5.55 15.39 7.74
C LYS A 38 6.70 15.34 6.74
N ALA A 39 7.72 14.52 6.99
CA ALA A 39 8.83 14.34 6.05
C ALA A 39 8.37 13.69 4.73
N ARG A 40 7.43 12.74 4.78
CA ARG A 40 6.79 12.16 3.59
C ARG A 40 5.93 13.19 2.85
N LEU A 41 5.12 13.98 3.57
CA LEU A 41 4.34 15.08 2.99
C LEU A 41 5.23 16.04 2.20
N ALA A 42 6.37 16.45 2.76
CA ALA A 42 7.32 17.35 2.10
C ALA A 42 7.90 16.77 0.79
N ARG A 43 7.94 15.44 0.66
CA ARG A 43 8.40 14.76 -0.57
C ARG A 43 7.31 14.57 -1.62
N LEU A 44 6.02 14.75 -1.28
CA LEU A 44 4.92 14.52 -2.23
C LEU A 44 4.95 15.46 -3.43
N GLY A 45 5.51 16.67 -3.30
CA GLY A 45 5.71 17.57 -4.45
C GLY A 45 6.64 17.00 -5.54
N TYR A 46 7.42 15.97 -5.23
CA TYR A 46 8.30 15.26 -6.17
C TYR A 46 7.73 13.91 -6.59
N ALA A 47 6.47 13.61 -6.26
CA ALA A 47 5.85 12.35 -6.65
C ALA A 47 5.65 12.30 -8.17
N THR A 48 5.89 11.12 -8.75
CA THR A 48 5.62 10.87 -10.17
C THR A 48 4.21 10.32 -10.33
N TYR A 49 3.46 10.84 -11.31
CA TYR A 49 2.18 10.27 -11.70
C TYR A 49 2.36 8.85 -12.27
N GLN A 50 1.61 7.88 -11.73
CA GLN A 50 1.72 6.46 -12.09
C GLN A 50 0.46 5.93 -12.84
N GLY A 51 -0.48 6.81 -13.18
CA GLY A 51 -1.76 6.43 -13.79
C GLY A 51 -2.93 6.51 -12.82
N GLU A 52 -4.12 6.15 -13.32
CA GLU A 52 -5.37 6.18 -12.57
C GLU A 52 -5.66 4.84 -11.89
N VAL A 53 -6.19 4.89 -10.67
CA VAL A 53 -6.68 3.69 -9.99
C VAL A 53 -8.06 3.35 -10.56
N MET A 54 -8.09 2.48 -11.56
CA MET A 54 -9.33 2.07 -12.21
C MET A 54 -10.20 1.16 -11.34
N MET A 55 -9.57 0.32 -10.51
CA MET A 55 -10.28 -0.65 -9.69
C MET A 55 -9.49 -0.99 -8.42
N LYS A 56 -10.21 -1.12 -7.30
CA LYS A 56 -9.68 -1.60 -6.03
C LYS A 56 -10.40 -2.89 -5.66
N ILE A 57 -9.71 -4.03 -5.72
CA ILE A 57 -10.26 -5.33 -5.29
C ILE A 57 -9.79 -5.62 -3.86
N THR A 58 -10.73 -5.85 -2.96
CA THR A 58 -10.42 -6.42 -1.64
C THR A 58 -10.31 -7.94 -1.78
N VAL A 59 -9.11 -8.49 -1.57
CA VAL A 59 -8.91 -9.94 -1.55
C VAL A 59 -9.16 -10.44 -0.12
N PRO A 60 -10.25 -11.19 0.15
CA PRO A 60 -10.46 -11.79 1.46
C PRO A 60 -9.35 -12.81 1.73
N ALA A 61 -8.73 -12.73 2.91
CA ALA A 61 -7.59 -13.55 3.32
C ALA A 61 -7.90 -15.05 3.48
N GLY A 62 -9.16 -15.48 3.29
CA GLY A 62 -9.56 -16.88 3.36
C GLY A 62 -10.63 -17.21 2.32
N GLY A 63 -10.54 -18.40 1.72
CA GLY A 63 -11.56 -18.94 0.82
C GLY A 63 -11.02 -19.51 -0.50
N PHE A 64 -11.93 -19.65 -1.48
CA PHE A 64 -11.67 -20.27 -2.77
C PHE A 64 -10.53 -19.60 -3.55
N PHE A 65 -10.42 -18.27 -3.55
CA PHE A 65 -9.36 -17.55 -4.27
C PHE A 65 -7.96 -17.78 -3.70
N HIS A 66 -7.83 -17.88 -2.37
CA HIS A 66 -6.57 -18.28 -1.75
C HIS A 66 -6.20 -19.71 -2.16
N ARG A 67 -7.15 -20.64 -2.16
CA ARG A 67 -6.91 -22.04 -2.56
C ARG A 67 -6.61 -22.17 -4.05
N LEU A 68 -7.26 -21.37 -4.90
CA LEU A 68 -7.03 -21.31 -6.33
C LEU A 68 -5.64 -20.74 -6.65
N TYR A 69 -5.24 -19.64 -6.01
CA TYR A 69 -3.90 -19.05 -6.19
C TYR A 69 -2.77 -20.04 -5.86
N TYR A 70 -2.85 -20.74 -4.72
CA TYR A 70 -1.82 -21.71 -4.34
C TYR A 70 -1.89 -22.99 -5.20
N SER A 71 -3.07 -23.41 -5.65
CA SER A 71 -3.23 -24.52 -6.59
C SER A 71 -2.60 -24.22 -7.96
N LEU A 72 -2.77 -22.99 -8.46
CA LEU A 72 -2.14 -22.54 -9.70
C LEU A 72 -0.62 -22.38 -9.55
N LYS A 73 -0.17 -21.83 -8.42
CA LYS A 73 1.26 -21.68 -8.12
C LYS A 73 2.00 -23.03 -8.05
N ASN A 74 1.35 -24.09 -7.55
CA ASN A 74 1.92 -25.45 -7.51
C ASN A 74 1.88 -26.20 -8.86
N ARG A 75 1.33 -25.61 -9.92
CA ARG A 75 1.16 -26.25 -11.24
C ARG A 75 2.04 -25.66 -12.35
N LEU A 76 2.85 -24.64 -12.06
CA LEU A 76 3.88 -24.20 -13.00
C LEU A 76 5.14 -25.05 -12.77
N PRO A 77 5.57 -25.88 -13.74
CA PRO A 77 6.84 -26.57 -13.64
C PRO A 77 7.94 -25.51 -13.54
N SER A 78 8.71 -25.57 -12.46
CA SER A 78 10.01 -24.91 -12.39
C SER A 78 10.85 -25.50 -13.53
N THR A 79 10.98 -24.76 -14.62
CA THR A 79 12.01 -25.00 -15.62
C THR A 79 13.34 -24.81 -14.89
N ARG A 80 13.93 -25.94 -14.48
CA ARG A 80 15.33 -26.01 -14.07
C ARG A 80 16.17 -25.45 -15.20
N GLN A 81 17.01 -24.47 -14.88
CA GLN A 81 18.38 -24.43 -15.36
C GLN A 81 19.28 -24.29 -14.14
#